data_AF-A0A5B8XB81-F1
#
_entry.id   AF-A0A5B8XB81-F1
#
_cell.length_a   1.000
_cell.length_b   1.000
_cell.length_c   1.000
_cell.angle_alpha   90.00
_cell.angle_beta   90.00
_cell.angle_gamma   90.00
#
_symmetry.space_group_name_H-M   'P 1'
#
loop_
_entity.id
_entity.type
_entity.pdbx_description
1 polymer ?
#
loop_
_entity_poly.entity_id
_entity_poly.type
_entity_poly.pdbx_seq_one_letter_code
_entity_poly.pdbx_strand_id
1 'polypeptide(L)'
;ALYAREKTGKGQKIAISMMDSSLPFLSLYAGIFAATGKNPEGGNELLSGKLPNYNIYQTKEGRWVALGALEDMFFKTFLRQSGLDGHLGELPTEEKNFSKWKEILTAYFASKTFEDLNFLFENEDSCLTPVKTM
;
A
#
# COMPACT_ATOMS: atom_id res chain seq x y z
N ALA A 1 -9.34 15.39 -28.76
CA ALA A 1 -10.26 15.99 -29.75
C ALA A 1 -10.01 17.48 -30.00
N LEU A 2 -10.11 18.35 -28.99
CA LEU A 2 -9.90 19.79 -29.15
C LEU A 2 -8.50 20.15 -29.67
N TYR A 3 -7.44 19.57 -29.10
CA TYR A 3 -6.07 19.76 -29.57
C TYR A 3 -5.87 19.33 -31.05
N ALA A 4 -6.55 18.26 -31.50
CA ALA A 4 -6.49 17.83 -32.89
C ALA A 4 -7.27 18.77 -33.82
N ARG A 5 -8.37 19.37 -33.32
CA ARG A 5 -9.17 20.35 -34.07
C ARG A 5 -8.36 21.61 -34.39
N GLU A 6 -7.48 22.07 -33.50
CA GLU A 6 -6.58 23.21 -33.76
C GLU A 6 -5.77 23.04 -35.05
N LYS A 7 -5.32 21.81 -35.33
CA LYS A 7 -4.50 21.51 -36.52
C LYS A 7 -5.32 21.16 -37.75
N THR A 8 -6.48 20.53 -37.56
CA THR A 8 -7.25 19.90 -38.64
C THR A 8 -8.51 20.65 -39.04
N GLY A 9 -8.98 21.58 -38.20
CA GLY A 9 -10.26 22.27 -38.33
C GLY A 9 -11.50 21.38 -38.15
N LYS A 10 -11.35 20.08 -37.85
CA LYS A 10 -12.44 19.10 -37.84
C LYS A 10 -12.75 18.60 -36.43
N GLY A 11 -14.05 18.41 -36.16
CA GLY A 11 -14.53 17.70 -34.96
C GLY A 11 -14.39 16.17 -35.08
N GLN A 12 -14.66 15.45 -33.99
CA GLN A 12 -14.66 13.98 -33.96
C GLN A 12 -15.62 13.45 -32.89
N LYS A 13 -16.15 12.23 -33.09
CA LYS A 13 -16.94 11.50 -32.08
C LYS A 13 -15.98 10.81 -31.11
N ILE A 14 -16.21 10.95 -29.81
CA ILE A 14 -15.46 10.23 -28.77
C ILE A 14 -16.40 9.16 -28.20
N ALA A 15 -16.07 7.89 -28.45
CA ALA A 15 -16.73 6.78 -27.80
C ALA A 15 -15.93 6.41 -26.54
N ILE A 16 -16.56 6.47 -25.38
CA ILE A 16 -15.94 6.15 -24.09
C ILE A 16 -16.68 4.95 -23.53
N SER A 17 -15.93 3.88 -23.25
CA SER A 17 -16.40 2.68 -22.58
C SER A 17 -15.85 2.67 -21.16
N MET A 18 -16.69 2.37 -20.17
CA MET A 18 -16.22 2.21 -18.79
C MET A 18 -15.22 1.06 -18.67
N MET A 19 -15.41 -0.01 -19.44
CA MET A 19 -14.50 -1.15 -19.47
C MET A 19 -13.15 -0.78 -20.08
N ASP A 20 -13.14 -0.14 -21.27
CA ASP A 20 -11.88 0.24 -21.92
C ASP A 20 -11.13 1.29 -21.10
N SER A 21 -11.87 2.16 -20.40
CA SER A 21 -11.29 3.19 -19.54
C SER A 21 -10.71 2.63 -18.24
N SER A 22 -11.18 1.47 -17.76
CA SER A 22 -10.68 0.87 -16.52
C SER A 22 -9.41 0.05 -16.72
N LEU A 23 -9.22 -0.56 -17.90
CA LEU A 23 -8.08 -1.43 -18.22
C LEU A 23 -6.70 -0.79 -17.98
N PRO A 24 -6.45 0.49 -18.35
CA PRO A 24 -5.15 1.12 -18.09
C PRO A 24 -4.78 1.22 -16.61
N PHE A 25 -5.75 1.24 -15.70
CA PHE A 25 -5.50 1.26 -14.25
C PHE A 25 -5.05 -0.09 -13.70
N LEU A 26 -5.13 -1.16 -14.49
CA LEU A 26 -4.68 -2.50 -14.12
C LEU A 26 -3.26 -2.81 -14.63
N SER A 27 -2.54 -1.83 -15.18
CA SER A 27 -1.26 -2.02 -15.88
C SER A 27 -0.25 -2.89 -15.14
N LEU A 28 -0.08 -2.69 -13.83
CA LEU A 28 0.81 -3.51 -13.00
C LEU A 28 0.42 -5.00 -13.01
N TYR A 29 -0.84 -5.30 -12.67
CA TYR A 29 -1.32 -6.67 -12.56
C TYR A 29 -1.53 -7.34 -13.93
N ALA A 30 -1.87 -6.56 -14.95
CA ALA A 30 -1.88 -7.03 -16.34
C ALA A 30 -0.48 -7.46 -16.80
N GLY A 31 0.56 -6.70 -16.41
CA GLY A 31 1.96 -7.06 -16.66
C GLY A 31 2.38 -8.35 -15.94
N ILE A 32 2.01 -8.49 -14.66
CA ILE A 32 2.26 -9.71 -13.87
C ILE A 32 1.57 -10.92 -14.50
N PHE A 33 0.30 -10.78 -14.88
CA PHE A 33 -0.44 -11.84 -15.59
C PHE A 33 0.23 -12.20 -16.91
N ALA A 34 0.61 -11.21 -17.72
CA ALA A 34 1.28 -11.47 -19.00
C ALA A 34 2.62 -12.20 -18.84
N ALA A 35 3.37 -11.90 -17.77
CA ALA A 35 4.66 -12.53 -17.49
C ALA A 35 4.55 -13.94 -16.89
N THR A 36 3.49 -14.23 -16.13
CA THR A 36 3.39 -15.45 -15.31
C THR A 36 2.25 -16.39 -15.68
N GLY A 37 1.26 -15.91 -16.44
CA GLY A 37 0.00 -16.60 -16.71
C GLY A 37 -0.93 -16.73 -15.49
N LYS A 38 -0.56 -16.14 -14.35
CA LYS A 38 -1.33 -16.23 -13.10
C LYS A 38 -2.25 -15.04 -12.94
N ASN A 39 -3.52 -15.31 -12.66
CA ASN A 39 -4.48 -14.27 -12.31
C ASN A 39 -4.13 -13.67 -10.93
N PRO A 40 -4.28 -12.35 -10.76
CA PRO A 40 -4.08 -11.71 -9.46
C PRO A 40 -5.15 -12.15 -8.46
N GLU A 41 -4.76 -12.28 -7.20
CA GLU A 41 -5.67 -12.62 -6.11
C GLU A 41 -5.85 -11.44 -5.13
N GLY A 42 -7.11 -11.14 -4.79
CA GLY A 42 -7.42 -10.08 -3.82
C GLY A 42 -6.82 -10.40 -2.44
N GLY A 43 -6.12 -9.46 -1.83
CA GLY A 43 -5.50 -9.66 -0.51
C GLY A 43 -4.15 -10.39 -0.53
N ASN A 44 -3.74 -10.95 -1.67
CA ASN A 44 -2.61 -11.87 -1.76
C ASN A 44 -1.56 -11.47 -2.81
N GLU A 45 -1.56 -10.20 -3.23
CA GLU A 45 -0.50 -9.61 -4.05
C GLU A 45 0.35 -8.62 -3.26
N LEU A 46 1.54 -8.31 -3.79
CA LEU A 46 2.51 -7.40 -3.17
C LEU A 46 1.88 -6.07 -2.74
N LEU A 47 1.03 -5.48 -3.58
CA LEU A 47 0.37 -4.19 -3.31
C LEU A 47 -1.13 -4.34 -3.04
N SER A 48 -1.61 -5.53 -2.68
CA SER A 48 -3.03 -5.79 -2.38
C SER A 48 -3.28 -6.34 -0.97
N GLY A 49 -2.27 -6.37 -0.10
CA GLY A 49 -2.40 -6.77 1.32
C GLY A 49 -1.62 -8.03 1.71
N LYS A 50 -0.81 -8.60 0.80
CA LYS A 50 0.06 -9.74 1.13
C LYS A 50 1.12 -9.36 2.15
N LEU A 51 1.81 -8.24 1.91
CA LEU A 51 2.96 -7.81 2.69
C LEU A 51 2.52 -7.23 4.05
N PRO A 52 3.23 -7.54 5.14
CA PRO A 52 2.97 -6.92 6.46
C PRO A 52 3.37 -5.44 6.50
N ASN A 53 4.44 -5.06 5.81
CA ASN A 53 4.93 -3.68 5.72
C ASN A 53 4.19 -2.84 4.66
N TYR A 54 3.18 -3.40 4.00
CA TYR A 54 2.27 -2.70 3.08
C TYR A 54 0.83 -3.14 3.36
N ASN A 55 0.24 -2.63 4.45
CA ASN A 55 -1.06 -3.08 4.95
C ASN A 55 -1.77 -2.02 5.81
N ILE A 56 -3.01 -2.32 6.18
CA ILE A 56 -3.77 -1.55 7.15
C ILE A 56 -3.85 -2.30 8.49
N TYR A 57 -3.81 -1.53 9.59
CA TYR A 57 -3.86 -2.08 10.94
C TYR A 57 -4.83 -1.28 11.80
N GLN A 58 -5.58 -1.99 12.65
CA GLN A 58 -6.49 -1.37 13.60
C GLN A 58 -5.74 -0.97 14.87
N THR A 59 -6.02 0.23 15.34
CA THR A 59 -5.49 0.83 16.57
C THR A 59 -6.37 0.50 17.77
N LYS A 60 -5.88 0.78 18.98
CA LYS A 60 -6.59 0.54 20.25
C LYS A 60 -7.99 1.15 20.30
N GLU A 61 -8.16 2.32 19.70
CA GLU A 61 -9.42 3.07 19.65
C GLU A 61 -10.33 2.68 18.48
N GLY A 62 -10.01 1.58 17.79
CA GLY A 62 -10.79 1.06 16.67
C GLY A 62 -10.59 1.82 15.35
N ARG A 63 -9.72 2.83 15.32
CA ARG A 63 -9.32 3.59 14.12
C ARG A 63 -8.24 2.83 13.34
N TRP A 64 -7.99 3.23 12.10
CA TRP A 64 -7.07 2.51 11.21
C TRP A 64 -5.86 3.34 10.81
N VAL A 65 -4.72 2.69 10.66
CA VAL A 65 -3.50 3.25 10.07
C VAL A 65 -3.11 2.46 8.83
N ALA A 66 -2.52 3.12 7.85
CA ALA A 66 -1.92 2.51 6.67
C ALA A 66 -0.40 2.58 6.80
N LEU A 67 0.25 1.41 6.80
CA LEU A 67 1.70 1.27 6.75
C LEU A 67 2.09 0.93 5.31
N GLY A 68 2.92 1.76 4.69
CA GLY A 68 3.36 1.64 3.30
C GLY A 68 4.89 1.60 3.13
N ALA A 69 5.62 1.06 4.11
CA ALA A 69 7.08 1.02 4.11
C ALA A 69 7.62 -0.19 3.31
N LEU A 70 7.50 -0.16 1.98
CA LEU A 70 7.92 -1.27 1.10
C LEU A 70 9.43 -1.48 1.12
N GLU A 71 10.20 -0.39 1.07
CA GLU A 71 11.65 -0.42 1.06
C GLU A 71 12.21 -0.71 2.46
N ASP A 72 13.22 -1.59 2.53
CA ASP A 72 13.88 -1.99 3.77
C ASP A 72 14.32 -0.81 4.65
N MET A 73 14.78 0.28 4.04
CA MET A 73 15.25 1.47 4.75
C MET A 73 14.11 2.13 5.52
N PHE A 74 12.96 2.33 4.89
CA PHE A 74 11.78 2.93 5.53
C PHE A 74 11.19 2.00 6.58
N PHE A 75 11.13 0.68 6.31
CA PHE A 75 10.64 -0.25 7.30
C PHE A 75 11.54 -0.32 8.53
N LYS A 76 12.88 -0.31 8.35
CA LYS A 76 13.83 -0.19 9.47
C LYS A 76 13.68 1.13 10.22
N THR A 77 13.41 2.23 9.54
CA THR A 77 13.10 3.51 10.19
C THR A 77 11.85 3.41 11.03
N PHE A 78 10.76 2.87 10.49
CA PHE A 78 9.53 2.58 11.24
C PHE A 78 9.83 1.75 12.49
N LEU A 79 10.53 0.61 12.36
CA LEU A 79 10.83 -0.27 13.50
C LEU A 79 11.62 0.43 14.60
N ARG A 80 12.62 1.24 14.25
CA ARG A 80 13.41 2.01 15.23
C ARG A 80 12.57 3.03 15.97
N GLN A 81 11.74 3.76 15.24
CA GLN A 81 10.89 4.81 15.82
C GLN A 81 9.74 4.19 16.65
N SER A 82 9.25 3.02 16.24
CA SER A 82 8.15 2.32 16.92
C SER A 82 8.59 1.55 18.18
N GLY A 83 9.89 1.46 18.47
CA GLY A 83 10.45 0.65 19.55
C GLY A 83 10.44 -0.87 19.28
N LEU A 84 10.46 -1.25 18.00
CA LEU A 84 10.52 -2.64 17.52
C LEU A 84 11.91 -2.98 16.95
N ASP A 85 12.96 -2.26 17.38
CA ASP A 85 14.33 -2.38 16.89
C ASP A 85 14.94 -3.79 17.11
N GLY A 86 14.45 -4.53 18.10
CA GLY A 86 14.81 -5.94 18.31
C GLY A 86 14.53 -6.85 17.11
N HIS A 87 13.68 -6.42 16.18
CA HIS A 87 13.32 -7.18 14.97
C HIS A 87 14.08 -6.74 13.70
N LEU A 88 15.04 -5.80 13.79
CA LEU A 88 15.79 -5.30 12.63
C LEU A 88 16.54 -6.39 11.84
N GLY A 89 16.90 -7.49 12.50
CA GLY A 89 17.57 -8.65 11.87
C GLY A 89 16.62 -9.66 11.19
N GLU A 90 15.30 -9.52 11.38
CA GLU A 90 14.31 -10.52 10.96
C GLU A 90 13.23 -9.91 10.05
N LEU A 91 13.60 -9.05 9.09
CA LEU A 91 12.63 -8.36 8.23
C LEU A 91 11.70 -9.35 7.46
N PRO A 92 10.47 -8.92 7.10
CA PRO A 92 9.53 -9.73 6.32
C PRO A 92 9.94 -9.77 4.83
N THR A 93 11.11 -10.31 4.52
CA THR A 93 11.59 -10.49 3.13
C THR A 93 11.09 -11.81 2.52
N GLU A 94 10.85 -12.81 3.35
CA GLU A 94 10.37 -14.13 2.93
C GLU A 94 8.92 -14.36 3.37
N GLU A 95 8.13 -14.97 2.49
CA GLU A 95 6.69 -15.21 2.70
C GLU A 95 6.39 -16.03 3.96
N LYS A 96 7.28 -16.96 4.33
CA LYS A 96 7.16 -17.75 5.57
C LYS A 96 7.10 -16.90 6.84
N ASN A 97 7.64 -15.68 6.80
CA ASN A 97 7.67 -14.76 7.94
C ASN A 97 6.47 -13.79 7.96
N PHE A 98 5.65 -13.75 6.91
CA PHE A 98 4.58 -12.75 6.79
C PHE A 98 3.51 -12.90 7.86
N SER A 99 3.10 -14.13 8.19
CA SER A 99 2.10 -14.38 9.25
C SER A 99 2.58 -13.86 10.60
N LYS A 100 3.81 -14.24 10.99
CA LYS A 100 4.46 -13.76 12.22
C LYS A 100 4.49 -12.24 12.29
N TRP A 101 4.88 -11.58 11.19
CA TRP A 101 4.94 -10.12 11.15
C TRP A 101 3.57 -9.45 11.19
N LYS A 102 2.56 -10.01 10.52
CA LYS A 102 1.19 -9.52 10.60
C LYS A 102 0.68 -9.58 12.04
N GLU A 103 0.98 -10.65 12.78
CA GLU A 103 0.64 -10.78 14.20
C GLU A 103 1.36 -9.73 15.05
N ILE A 104 2.67 -9.57 14.89
CA ILE A 104 3.48 -8.57 15.62
C ILE A 104 2.92 -7.16 15.41
N LEU A 105 2.73 -6.76 14.15
CA LEU A 105 2.24 -5.42 13.82
C LEU A 105 0.79 -5.22 14.28
N THR A 106 -0.07 -6.24 14.14
CA THR A 106 -1.45 -6.17 14.66
C THR A 106 -1.46 -5.96 16.17
N ALA A 107 -0.66 -6.71 16.93
CA ALA A 107 -0.56 -6.55 18.38
C ALA A 107 0.03 -5.18 18.75
N TYR A 108 1.04 -4.71 18.02
CA TYR A 108 1.63 -3.38 18.20
C TYR A 108 0.56 -2.30 18.03
N PHE A 109 -0.11 -2.23 16.88
CA PHE A 109 -1.09 -1.18 16.61
C PHE A 109 -2.33 -1.29 17.52
N ALA A 110 -2.80 -2.49 17.84
CA ALA A 110 -3.92 -2.69 18.77
C ALA A 110 -3.64 -2.15 20.19
N SER A 111 -2.35 -1.96 20.55
CA SER A 111 -1.95 -1.36 21.82
C SER A 111 -1.83 0.17 21.80
N LYS A 112 -1.86 0.79 20.61
CA LYS A 112 -1.57 2.22 20.39
C LYS A 112 -2.82 3.00 20.01
N THR A 113 -2.91 4.23 20.47
CA THR A 113 -3.84 5.26 19.99
C THR A 113 -3.19 6.10 18.89
N PHE A 114 -3.95 6.94 18.19
CA PHE A 114 -3.39 7.92 17.24
C PHE A 114 -2.47 8.92 17.94
N GLU A 115 -2.76 9.29 19.19
CA GLU A 115 -1.91 10.17 19.98
C GLU A 115 -0.55 9.51 20.23
N ASP A 116 -0.54 8.21 20.58
CA ASP A 116 0.71 7.44 20.74
C ASP A 116 1.52 7.34 19.43
N LEU A 117 0.86 7.46 18.27
CA LEU A 117 1.48 7.33 16.94
C LEU A 117 1.78 8.68 16.29
N ASN A 118 1.47 9.80 16.95
CA ASN A 118 1.54 11.12 16.30
C ASN A 118 2.95 11.45 15.79
N PHE A 119 3.98 11.09 16.56
CA PHE A 119 5.38 11.28 16.16
C PHE A 119 5.78 10.44 14.92
N LEU A 120 5.12 9.29 14.69
CA LEU A 120 5.32 8.50 13.48
C LEU A 120 4.64 9.14 12.28
N PHE A 121 3.45 9.72 12.47
CA PHE A 121 2.77 10.44 11.38
C PHE A 121 3.53 11.68 10.91
N GLU A 122 4.30 12.30 11.79
CA GLU A 122 5.18 13.43 11.47
C GLU A 122 6.49 13.00 10.80
N ASN A 123 6.84 11.71 10.84
CA ASN A 123 8.06 11.17 10.24
C ASN A 123 7.76 10.60 8.85
N GLU A 124 8.18 11.33 7.81
CA GLU A 124 7.96 10.98 6.40
C GLU A 124 8.56 9.61 6.03
N ASP A 125 9.72 9.26 6.60
CA ASP A 125 10.42 7.99 6.34
C ASP A 125 9.82 6.79 7.06
N SER A 126 8.84 6.99 7.95
CA SER A 126 8.10 5.88 8.60
C SER A 126 7.06 5.25 7.66
N CYS A 127 6.65 5.98 6.62
CA CYS A 127 5.55 5.63 5.72
C CYS A 127 4.27 5.16 6.44
N LEU A 128 4.01 5.72 7.63
CA LEU A 128 2.80 5.45 8.42
C LEU A 128 1.84 6.64 8.33
N THR A 129 0.58 6.39 7.99
CA THR A 129 -0.43 7.45 7.91
C THR A 129 -1.76 7.04 8.55
N PRO A 130 -2.52 8.00 9.09
CA PRO A 130 -3.86 7.74 9.58
C PRO A 130 -4.85 7.56 8.41
N VAL A 131 -5.69 6.53 8.49
CA VAL A 131 -6.81 6.35 7.55
C VAL A 131 -7.94 7.29 7.98
N LYS A 132 -8.23 8.29 7.14
CA LYS A 132 -9.27 9.28 7.40
C LYS A 132 -10.64 8.74 6.99
N THR A 133 -11.66 9.05 7.78
CA THR A 133 -13.05 8.94 7.35
C THR A 133 -13.36 10.10 6.40
N MET A 134 -14.35 9.91 5.52
CA MET A 134 -14.88 10.98 4.67
C MET A 134 -15.56 12.09 5.48
#